data_AF-A0A7C1CHT1-F1
#
_entry.id   AF-A0A7C1CHT1-F1
#
_cell.length_a   1.000
_cell.length_b   1.000
_cell.length_c   1.000
_cell.angle_alpha   90.00
_cell.angle_beta   90.00
_cell.angle_gamma   90.00
#
_symmetry.space_group_name_H-M   'P 1'
#
loop_
_entity.id
_entity.type
_entity.pdbx_description
1 polymer ?
#
loop_
_entity_poly.entity_id
_entity_poly.type
_entity_poly.pdbx_seq_one_letter_code
_entity_poly.pdbx_strand_id
1 'polypeptide(L)'
;MMQEFDKNDCFTLNGKLALPYSYFAGRVGSTFITTIRDQKKIMGVRCDTCNKVFIPPRQTCERCFSDIRENWVDLENTGIVTNFTVVRYDDKHLPRKAPFVLALIKLDGADTPFVHILDGIEPEKVEVGMKVEAVFAKETTNTILDIDHFAPVTERVRVIEPSAPVAKQEKKELSKDERDQLERRKAMSHKVIITAALSGAATMKNQNPNVPYTPKEFAEEAAKCYKAGAAMVHVHAREESGMATHEHDKIKATHDAIKDKTPELIVNLSSAVGMGKTPEQRISQIIHVKPEMASLNTNTMNFSIVERKTGKIFLDYVFENTFTMLQDFGRAMEENGVKPEIECYDMGGLDNTLIIMKQGFFTFPINFNFVWGVAGGQSFRPDAFIAMKNALPPNANYTTCGVGTDEFPCITLSCMLGGHMRVGLEDNIRTPKGDLAKGSFELVEWAVRIAEIFGREPATPDEAREIMGIVKR
;
A
#
# COMPACT_ATOMS: atom_id res chain seq x y z
N MET A 1 8.12 7.40 -42.76
CA MET A 1 8.56 8.32 -43.82
C MET A 1 7.46 9.36 -44.01
N MET A 2 7.68 10.60 -43.59
CA MET A 2 6.79 11.71 -43.96
C MET A 2 6.94 11.94 -45.46
N GLN A 3 5.83 11.99 -46.20
CA GLN A 3 5.83 12.33 -47.62
C GLN A 3 6.44 13.72 -47.82
N GLU A 4 7.45 13.83 -48.68
CA GLU A 4 7.96 15.11 -49.17
C GLU A 4 6.86 15.76 -50.01
N PHE A 5 6.22 16.79 -49.47
CA PHE A 5 5.32 17.64 -50.24
C PHE A 5 6.16 18.55 -51.15
N ASP A 6 5.85 18.56 -52.44
CA ASP A 6 6.38 19.54 -53.39
C ASP A 6 5.92 20.95 -52.97
N LYS A 7 6.89 21.84 -52.75
CA LYS A 7 6.69 23.23 -52.33
C LYS A 7 7.27 24.23 -53.33
N ASN A 8 7.64 23.80 -54.54
CA ASN A 8 8.38 24.60 -55.51
C ASN A 8 7.64 25.89 -55.93
N ASP A 9 6.32 25.90 -55.81
CA ASP A 9 5.38 26.95 -56.16
C ASP A 9 4.66 27.55 -54.94
N CYS A 10 5.10 27.17 -53.73
CA CYS A 10 4.59 27.74 -52.47
C CYS A 10 5.47 28.90 -52.01
N PHE A 11 4.88 30.10 -51.92
CA PHE A 11 5.52 31.24 -51.26
C PHE A 11 5.59 31.00 -49.75
N THR A 12 6.73 30.51 -49.27
CA THR A 12 6.95 30.18 -47.85
C THR A 12 7.48 31.39 -47.10
N LEU A 13 6.65 32.00 -46.25
CA LEU A 13 7.07 33.08 -45.37
C LEU A 13 7.61 32.51 -44.04
N ASN A 14 8.93 32.50 -43.87
CA ASN A 14 9.57 32.07 -42.63
C ASN A 14 9.44 33.17 -41.56
N GLY A 15 8.36 33.13 -40.79
CA GLY A 15 8.19 33.99 -39.61
C GLY A 15 8.80 33.36 -38.35
N LYS A 16 9.62 34.11 -37.61
CA LYS A 16 9.95 33.77 -36.22
C LYS A 16 8.83 34.28 -35.33
N LEU A 17 7.97 33.37 -34.85
CA LEU A 17 7.04 33.69 -33.77
C LEU A 17 7.82 33.69 -32.45
N ALA A 18 8.16 34.86 -31.92
CA ALA A 18 8.58 34.96 -30.53
C ALA A 18 7.33 34.87 -29.66
N LEU A 19 7.19 33.78 -28.89
CA LEU A 19 6.19 33.66 -27.83
C LEU A 19 6.86 34.11 -26.53
N PRO A 20 6.78 35.40 -26.14
CA PRO A 20 7.27 35.81 -24.83
C PRO A 20 6.40 35.15 -23.77
N TYR A 21 6.98 34.23 -23.01
CA TYR A 21 6.37 33.64 -21.83
C TYR A 21 7.23 33.96 -20.61
N SER A 22 6.58 34.13 -19.46
CA SER A 22 7.26 34.23 -18.17
C SER A 22 6.91 32.99 -17.37
N TYR A 23 7.91 32.22 -16.96
CA TYR A 23 7.75 31.06 -16.09
C TYR A 23 8.21 31.42 -14.68
N PHE A 24 7.32 31.28 -13.70
CA PHE A 24 7.66 31.46 -12.31
C PHE A 24 8.06 30.11 -11.70
N ALA A 25 9.34 29.95 -11.37
CA ALA A 25 9.89 28.72 -10.78
C ALA A 25 9.37 28.38 -9.37
N GLY A 26 8.51 29.23 -8.80
CA GLY A 26 8.05 29.12 -7.41
C GLY A 26 9.12 29.59 -6.43
N ARG A 27 8.71 29.96 -5.21
CA ARG A 27 9.64 30.50 -4.18
C ARG A 27 10.78 29.53 -3.86
N VAL A 28 10.46 28.24 -3.67
CA VAL A 28 11.44 27.21 -3.33
C VAL A 28 12.43 26.98 -4.49
N GLY A 29 11.93 26.88 -5.72
CA GLY A 29 12.78 26.74 -6.91
C GLY A 29 13.65 27.97 -7.15
N SER A 30 13.11 29.18 -6.93
CA SER A 30 13.88 30.43 -7.00
C SER A 30 15.02 30.46 -5.98
N THR A 31 14.76 30.17 -4.71
CA THR A 31 15.80 30.12 -3.67
C THR A 31 16.90 29.13 -4.01
N PHE A 32 16.54 27.95 -4.51
CA PHE A 32 17.50 26.94 -4.92
C PHE A 32 18.43 27.43 -6.03
N ILE A 33 17.85 27.95 -7.12
CA ILE A 33 18.62 28.45 -8.28
C ILE A 33 19.50 29.63 -7.87
N THR A 34 18.97 30.61 -7.13
CA THR A 34 19.76 31.78 -6.72
C THR A 34 20.86 31.42 -5.73
N THR A 35 20.67 30.41 -4.88
CA THR A 35 21.72 29.94 -3.97
C THR A 35 22.88 29.30 -4.74
N ILE A 36 22.58 28.47 -5.74
CA ILE A 36 23.61 27.89 -6.62
C ILE A 36 24.37 29.01 -7.33
N ARG A 37 23.65 29.94 -7.94
CA ARG A 37 24.21 31.09 -8.68
C ARG A 37 25.10 31.97 -7.80
N ASP A 38 24.58 32.42 -6.67
CA ASP A 38 25.21 33.47 -5.87
C ASP A 38 26.24 32.92 -4.87
N GLN A 39 26.03 31.70 -4.39
CA GLN A 39 26.83 31.12 -3.29
C GLN A 39 27.62 29.88 -3.70
N LYS A 40 27.42 29.33 -4.91
CA LYS A 40 28.05 28.08 -5.37
C LYS A 40 27.86 26.94 -4.35
N LYS A 41 26.64 26.85 -3.84
CA LYS A 41 26.24 25.93 -2.77
C LYS A 41 24.94 25.24 -3.14
N ILE A 42 24.83 23.97 -2.79
CA ILE A 42 23.61 23.19 -2.99
C ILE A 42 22.88 23.05 -1.66
N MET A 43 21.59 23.36 -1.66
CA MET A 43 20.72 23.22 -0.50
C MET A 43 19.52 22.33 -0.83
N GLY A 44 19.10 21.56 0.17
CA GLY A 44 17.86 20.80 0.14
C GLY A 44 16.84 21.37 1.13
N VAL A 45 15.65 20.76 1.15
CA VAL A 45 14.64 21.02 2.19
C VAL A 45 14.36 19.74 2.96
N ARG A 46 14.31 19.84 4.29
CA ARG A 46 14.12 18.69 5.19
C ARG A 46 12.70 18.65 5.74
N CYS A 47 12.08 17.49 5.71
CA CYS A 47 10.85 17.26 6.45
C CYS A 47 11.18 17.00 7.93
N ASP A 48 10.66 17.82 8.84
CA ASP A 48 10.90 17.63 10.29
C ASP A 48 10.22 16.36 10.84
N THR A 49 9.19 15.85 10.16
CA THR A 49 8.45 14.67 10.60
C THR A 49 9.14 13.36 10.22
N CYS A 50 9.56 13.20 8.96
CA CYS A 50 10.22 11.97 8.49
C CYS A 50 11.73 12.09 8.31
N ASN A 51 12.31 13.26 8.60
CA ASN A 51 13.71 13.61 8.41
C ASN A 51 14.24 13.51 6.97
N LYS A 52 13.35 13.26 5.98
CA LYS A 52 13.73 13.14 4.58
C LYS A 52 14.22 14.48 4.03
N VAL A 53 15.38 14.49 3.38
CA VAL A 53 15.99 15.67 2.74
C VAL A 53 15.80 15.60 1.23
N PHE A 54 15.10 16.59 0.68
CA PHE A 54 14.73 16.66 -0.73
C PHE A 54 15.67 17.54 -1.54
N ILE A 55 16.15 16.98 -2.64
CA ILE A 55 16.74 17.67 -3.79
C ILE A 55 16.21 17.06 -5.11
N PRO A 56 15.71 17.86 -6.09
CA PRO A 56 15.49 19.31 -5.99
C PRO A 56 14.49 19.64 -4.87
N PRO A 57 14.62 20.79 -4.22
CA PRO A 57 13.78 21.13 -3.08
C PRO A 57 12.32 21.34 -3.51
N ARG A 58 11.38 21.04 -2.60
CA ARG A 58 9.93 21.10 -2.86
C ARG A 58 9.21 21.81 -1.72
N GLN A 59 8.05 22.38 -2.00
CA GLN A 59 7.26 23.07 -0.97
C GLN A 59 6.66 22.10 0.06
N THR A 60 6.26 20.91 -0.37
CA THR A 60 5.58 19.92 0.48
C THR A 60 6.30 18.58 0.50
N CYS A 61 6.31 17.95 1.66
CA CYS A 61 6.84 16.60 1.81
C CYS A 61 5.89 15.58 1.17
N GLU A 62 6.37 14.76 0.23
CA GLU A 62 5.54 13.72 -0.42
C GLU A 62 5.10 12.60 0.53
N ARG A 63 5.83 12.42 1.64
CA ARG A 63 5.54 11.38 2.65
C ARG A 63 4.65 11.89 3.77
N CYS A 64 4.86 13.13 4.22
CA CYS A 64 4.20 13.66 5.42
C CYS A 64 3.15 14.73 5.10
N PHE A 65 3.09 15.21 3.86
CA PHE A 65 2.26 16.33 3.40
C PHE A 65 2.44 17.64 4.19
N SER A 66 3.45 17.69 5.07
CA SER A 66 3.83 18.90 5.78
C SER A 66 4.40 19.91 4.80
N ASP A 67 4.10 21.18 5.04
CA ASP A 67 4.79 22.28 4.42
C ASP A 67 6.23 22.34 4.94
N ILE A 68 7.19 22.22 4.04
CA ILE A 68 8.63 22.14 4.34
C ILE A 68 9.42 23.27 3.68
N ARG A 69 8.71 24.28 3.15
CA ARG A 69 9.29 25.31 2.28
C ARG A 69 10.38 26.17 2.93
N GLU A 70 10.39 26.26 4.26
CA GLU A 70 11.35 27.05 5.04
C GLU A 70 12.44 26.19 5.70
N ASN A 71 12.36 24.86 5.58
CA ASN A 71 13.22 23.92 6.30
C ASN A 71 14.51 23.62 5.54
N TRP A 72 15.25 24.67 5.18
CA TRP A 72 16.45 24.56 4.37
C TRP A 72 17.60 23.91 5.14
N VAL A 73 18.32 23.02 4.45
CA VAL A 73 19.53 22.37 4.95
C VAL A 73 20.61 22.40 3.90
N ASP A 74 21.85 22.55 4.36
CA ASP A 74 23.03 22.51 3.51
C ASP A 74 23.33 21.08 3.09
N LEU A 75 23.66 20.89 1.82
CA LEU A 75 24.12 19.62 1.27
C LEU A 75 25.59 19.72 0.90
N GLU A 76 26.28 18.58 0.95
CA GLU A 76 27.62 18.48 0.43
C GLU A 76 27.59 18.58 -1.10
N ASN A 77 28.68 19.09 -1.69
CA ASN A 77 28.84 19.13 -3.14
C ASN A 77 29.23 17.76 -3.73
N THR A 78 29.40 16.74 -2.89
CA THR A 78 29.73 15.37 -3.28
C THR A 78 28.50 14.47 -3.26
N GLY A 79 28.52 13.38 -4.04
CA GLY A 79 27.41 12.44 -4.14
C GLY A 79 27.76 11.17 -4.90
N ILE A 80 26.74 10.37 -5.19
CA ILE A 80 26.87 9.14 -5.98
C ILE A 80 25.95 9.15 -7.20
N VAL A 81 26.40 8.51 -8.28
CA VAL A 81 25.56 8.20 -9.44
C VAL A 81 24.63 7.05 -9.09
N THR A 82 23.31 7.26 -9.07
CA THR A 82 22.33 6.19 -8.80
C THR A 82 21.78 5.53 -10.06
N ASN A 83 21.82 6.23 -11.19
CA ASN A 83 21.45 5.75 -12.52
C ASN A 83 21.98 6.74 -13.58
N PHE A 84 22.09 6.35 -14.85
CA PHE A 84 22.48 7.27 -15.93
C PHE A 84 21.97 6.83 -17.31
N THR A 85 22.03 7.75 -18.27
CA THR A 85 21.82 7.48 -19.69
C THR A 85 22.82 8.27 -20.53
N VAL A 86 23.19 7.72 -21.69
CA VAL A 86 24.11 8.36 -22.65
C VAL A 86 23.28 8.94 -23.79
N VAL A 87 23.30 10.26 -23.93
CA VAL A 87 22.66 10.96 -25.03
C VAL A 87 23.58 10.88 -26.24
N ARG A 88 23.12 10.27 -27.34
CA ARG A 88 23.93 9.97 -28.54
C ARG A 88 23.47 10.72 -29.81
N TYR A 89 22.52 11.64 -29.69
CA TYR A 89 22.04 12.44 -30.81
C TYR A 89 22.05 13.93 -30.44
N ASP A 90 22.25 14.78 -31.44
CA ASP A 90 22.21 16.23 -31.27
C ASP A 90 20.80 16.77 -31.51
N ASP A 91 20.38 17.70 -30.67
CA ASP A 91 19.18 18.51 -30.82
C ASP A 91 19.49 19.92 -30.28
N LYS A 92 18.84 20.95 -30.83
CA LYS A 92 19.05 22.36 -30.48
C LYS A 92 18.72 22.68 -29.02
N HIS A 93 17.92 21.84 -28.36
CA HIS A 93 17.47 22.05 -26.99
C HIS A 93 18.32 21.35 -25.94
N LEU A 94 19.32 20.54 -26.35
CA LEU A 94 20.17 19.82 -25.42
C LEU A 94 21.23 20.75 -24.80
N PRO A 95 21.59 20.54 -23.52
CA PRO A 95 22.53 21.40 -22.82
C PRO A 95 24.00 21.17 -23.25
N ARG A 96 24.29 20.04 -23.91
CA ARG A 96 25.62 19.67 -24.43
C ARG A 96 25.47 18.98 -25.78
N LYS A 97 26.54 18.98 -26.57
CA LYS A 97 26.61 18.17 -27.80
C LYS A 97 26.78 16.70 -27.45
N ALA A 98 26.16 15.83 -28.22
CA ALA A 98 26.35 14.39 -28.08
C ALA A 98 27.78 13.97 -28.50
N PRO A 99 28.35 12.90 -27.91
CA PRO A 99 27.78 12.14 -26.80
C PRO A 99 28.05 12.80 -25.43
N PHE A 100 27.07 12.79 -24.52
CA PHE A 100 27.26 13.18 -23.12
C PHE A 100 26.35 12.38 -22.18
N VAL A 101 26.66 12.39 -20.89
CA VAL A 101 25.94 11.60 -19.87
C VAL A 101 25.00 12.47 -19.05
N LEU A 102 23.75 12.02 -18.93
CA LEU A 102 22.80 12.51 -17.94
C LEU A 102 22.69 11.48 -16.83
N ALA A 103 23.04 11.87 -15.61
CA ALA A 103 23.08 11.00 -14.44
C ALA A 103 22.07 11.45 -13.38
N LEU A 104 21.42 10.50 -12.72
CA LEU A 104 20.72 10.73 -11.46
C LEU A 104 21.77 10.77 -10.34
N ILE A 105 21.98 11.94 -9.75
CA ILE A 105 22.95 12.18 -8.68
C ILE A 105 22.21 12.27 -7.35
N LYS A 106 22.60 11.43 -6.39
CA LYS A 106 22.20 11.55 -4.99
C LYS A 106 23.34 12.18 -4.21
N LEU A 107 23.16 13.42 -3.75
CA LEU A 107 24.14 14.13 -2.95
C LEU A 107 24.28 13.54 -1.54
N ASP A 108 25.48 13.64 -0.99
CA ASP A 108 25.76 13.29 0.38
C ASP A 108 24.97 14.24 1.30
N GLY A 109 24.16 13.66 2.21
CA GLY A 109 23.19 14.40 3.04
C GLY A 109 21.77 14.49 2.47
N ALA A 110 21.53 14.06 1.22
CA ALA A 110 20.21 14.04 0.60
C ALA A 110 19.59 12.63 0.53
N ASP A 111 18.27 12.55 0.49
CA ASP A 111 17.53 11.29 0.33
C ASP A 111 17.02 11.04 -1.09
N THR A 112 16.79 12.11 -1.87
CA THR A 112 16.32 12.01 -3.26
C THR A 112 17.42 12.34 -4.25
N PRO A 113 17.51 11.63 -5.39
CA PRO A 113 18.41 12.01 -6.47
C PRO A 113 17.78 13.07 -7.38
N PHE A 114 18.62 13.80 -8.12
CA PHE A 114 18.21 14.69 -9.20
C PHE A 114 19.05 14.47 -10.46
N VAL A 115 18.49 14.78 -11.62
CA VAL A 115 19.20 14.60 -12.90
C VAL A 115 20.15 15.76 -13.14
N HIS A 116 21.40 15.48 -13.46
CA HIS A 116 22.36 16.48 -13.92
C HIS A 116 23.39 15.89 -14.90
N ILE A 117 24.19 16.76 -15.53
CA ILE A 117 25.25 16.36 -16.46
C ILE A 117 26.41 15.73 -15.68
N LEU A 118 26.88 14.57 -16.14
CA LEU A 118 28.13 13.96 -15.70
C LEU A 118 29.17 14.12 -16.82
N ASP A 119 30.31 14.71 -16.49
CA ASP A 119 31.40 15.00 -17.43
C ASP A 119 32.77 14.67 -16.79
N GLY A 120 33.84 14.72 -17.56
CA GLY A 120 35.18 14.32 -17.11
C GLY A 120 35.41 12.80 -17.10
N ILE A 121 34.52 12.03 -17.73
CA ILE A 121 34.63 10.59 -17.90
C ILE A 121 34.02 10.15 -19.22
N GLU A 122 34.67 9.17 -19.88
CA GLU A 122 34.13 8.54 -21.08
C GLU A 122 32.79 7.85 -20.76
N PRO A 123 31.73 8.03 -21.58
CA PRO A 123 30.40 7.46 -21.31
C PRO A 123 30.41 5.95 -21.05
N GLU A 124 31.30 5.21 -21.71
CA GLU A 124 31.47 3.76 -21.56
C GLU A 124 32.08 3.33 -20.22
N LYS A 125 32.66 4.27 -19.46
CA LYS A 125 33.29 4.03 -18.15
C LYS A 125 32.42 4.48 -16.97
N VAL A 126 31.21 5.00 -17.24
CA VAL A 126 30.30 5.42 -16.17
C VAL A 126 29.67 4.20 -15.51
N GLU A 127 29.72 4.16 -14.18
CA GLU A 127 29.16 3.08 -13.36
C GLU A 127 28.22 3.63 -12.29
N VAL A 128 27.15 2.87 -12.01
CA VAL A 128 26.28 3.15 -10.87
C VAL A 128 27.06 2.92 -9.58
N GLY A 129 26.94 3.86 -8.63
CA GLY A 129 27.69 3.90 -7.38
C GLY A 129 28.95 4.78 -7.44
N MET A 130 29.34 5.27 -8.62
CA MET A 130 30.49 6.16 -8.79
C MET A 130 30.34 7.43 -7.94
N LYS A 131 31.40 7.75 -7.18
CA LYS A 131 31.49 9.00 -6.42
C LYS A 131 31.79 10.17 -7.34
N VAL A 132 31.01 11.24 -7.18
CA VAL A 132 31.11 12.45 -8.00
C VAL A 132 31.06 13.70 -7.14
N GLU A 133 31.57 14.81 -7.68
CA GLU A 133 31.55 16.13 -7.05
C GLU A 133 31.04 17.18 -8.04
N ALA A 134 30.26 18.14 -7.53
CA ALA A 134 29.70 19.24 -8.31
C ALA A 134 30.81 20.21 -8.74
N VAL A 135 30.86 20.51 -10.03
CA VAL A 135 31.69 21.56 -10.62
C VAL A 135 30.79 22.73 -10.99
N PHE A 136 30.94 23.86 -10.32
CA PHE A 136 30.16 25.06 -10.58
C PHE A 136 30.68 25.83 -11.78
N ALA A 137 29.76 26.44 -12.54
CA ALA A 137 30.11 27.26 -13.70
C ALA A 137 31.03 28.43 -13.32
N LYS A 138 31.89 28.82 -14.27
CA LYS A 138 32.75 30.01 -14.12
C LYS A 138 31.90 31.29 -14.18
N GLU A 139 30.99 31.34 -15.13
CA GLU A 139 30.00 32.40 -15.30
C GLU A 139 28.63 31.84 -14.98
N THR A 140 27.93 32.46 -14.04
CA THR A 140 26.64 31.98 -13.55
C THR A 140 25.50 32.63 -14.30
N THR A 141 24.46 31.85 -14.56
CA THR A 141 23.22 32.22 -15.23
C THR A 141 22.08 32.30 -14.20
N ASN A 142 20.87 31.84 -14.53
CA ASN A 142 19.75 31.73 -13.60
C ASN A 142 19.10 30.35 -13.75
N THR A 143 19.91 29.32 -13.93
CA THR A 143 19.45 27.97 -14.26
C THR A 143 20.19 26.94 -13.43
N ILE A 144 19.71 25.70 -13.44
CA ILE A 144 20.40 24.58 -12.79
C ILE A 144 21.81 24.34 -13.35
N LEU A 145 22.11 24.84 -14.55
CA LEU A 145 23.43 24.75 -15.21
C LEU A 145 24.50 25.63 -14.56
N ASP A 146 24.15 26.36 -13.50
CA ASP A 146 25.15 27.03 -12.65
C ASP A 146 25.95 26.00 -11.82
N ILE A 147 25.41 24.78 -11.69
CA ILE A 147 26.22 23.56 -11.60
C ILE A 147 26.55 23.19 -13.04
N ASP A 148 27.80 23.34 -13.49
CA ASP A 148 28.17 23.09 -14.88
C ASP A 148 28.08 21.60 -15.25
N HIS A 149 28.58 20.75 -14.35
CA HIS A 149 28.51 19.29 -14.40
C HIS A 149 28.87 18.69 -13.02
N PHE A 150 28.69 17.38 -12.88
CA PHE A 150 29.36 16.57 -11.86
C PHE A 150 30.55 15.86 -12.50
N ALA A 151 31.65 15.74 -11.77
CA ALA A 151 32.86 15.02 -12.22
C ALA A 151 33.21 13.88 -11.24
N PRO A 152 33.81 12.77 -11.70
CA PRO A 152 34.27 11.71 -10.81
C PRO A 152 35.29 12.21 -9.78
N VAL A 153 35.12 11.79 -8.52
CA VAL A 153 36.10 12.10 -7.48
C VAL A 153 37.34 11.25 -7.70
N THR A 154 38.46 11.88 -8.06
CA THR A 154 39.78 11.22 -8.03
C THR A 154 40.22 11.11 -6.57
N GLU A 155 40.56 9.91 -6.11
CA GLU A 155 40.88 9.62 -4.70
C GLU A 155 41.87 10.64 -4.12
N ARG A 156 41.33 11.56 -3.30
CA ARG A 156 42.07 12.10 -2.16
C ARG A 156 41.46 11.44 -0.94
N VAL A 157 42.15 10.42 -0.44
CA VAL A 157 41.89 9.85 0.88
C VAL A 157 41.96 10.99 1.89
N ARG A 158 40.79 11.49 2.32
CA ARG A 158 40.68 12.31 3.53
C ARG A 158 40.40 11.37 4.68
N VAL A 159 41.39 11.27 5.56
CA VAL A 159 41.19 10.77 6.91
C VAL A 159 40.11 11.65 7.54
N ILE A 160 38.97 11.04 7.87
CA ILE A 160 37.94 11.69 8.66
C ILE A 160 38.51 11.82 10.06
N GLU A 161 38.97 13.01 10.43
CA GLU A 161 39.04 13.37 11.85
C GLU A 161 37.60 13.35 12.39
N PRO A 162 37.34 12.71 13.55
CA PRO A 162 36.01 12.71 14.13
C PRO A 162 35.57 14.16 14.30
N SER A 163 34.43 14.51 13.70
CA SER A 163 33.81 15.81 13.88
C SER A 163 33.65 16.07 15.39
N ALA A 164 33.97 17.30 15.80
CA ALA A 164 33.69 17.77 17.14
C ALA A 164 32.24 17.42 17.51
N PRO A 165 31.98 16.94 18.74
CA PRO A 165 30.65 16.49 19.11
C PRO A 165 29.66 17.62 18.84
N VAL A 166 28.72 17.35 17.92
CA VAL A 166 27.54 18.17 17.72
C VAL A 166 26.97 18.44 19.10
N ALA A 167 26.81 19.72 19.46
CA ALA A 167 26.15 20.08 20.70
C ALA A 167 24.88 19.25 20.78
N LYS A 168 24.82 18.34 21.76
CA LYS A 168 23.64 17.52 21.99
C LYS A 168 22.49 18.51 22.12
N GLN A 169 21.65 18.62 21.08
CA GLN A 169 20.27 18.99 21.35
C GLN A 169 19.83 18.02 22.43
N GLU A 170 19.43 18.57 23.57
CA GLU A 170 18.85 17.77 24.63
C GLU A 170 17.83 16.87 23.95
N LYS A 171 18.15 15.56 23.86
CA LYS A 171 17.14 14.58 23.50
C LYS A 171 16.06 14.85 24.51
N LYS A 172 14.93 15.41 24.07
CA LYS A 172 13.74 15.46 24.90
C LYS A 172 13.58 14.02 25.36
N GLU A 173 13.87 13.76 26.64
CA GLU A 173 13.72 12.42 27.16
C GLU A 173 12.26 12.11 26.95
N LEU A 174 12.01 11.19 26.00
CA LEU A 174 10.70 10.61 25.87
C LEU A 174 10.33 10.17 27.28
N SER A 175 9.19 10.66 27.75
CA SER A 175 8.62 10.19 29.00
C SER A 175 8.62 8.66 29.00
N LYS A 176 8.62 8.05 30.18
CA LYS A 176 8.50 6.59 30.28
C LYS A 176 7.35 6.08 29.40
N ASP A 177 6.22 6.78 29.41
CA ASP A 177 5.04 6.49 28.60
C ASP A 177 5.31 6.58 27.09
N GLU A 178 6.01 7.62 26.61
CA GLU A 178 6.34 7.76 25.18
C GLU A 178 7.34 6.69 24.71
N ARG A 179 8.30 6.28 25.56
CA ARG A 179 9.21 5.17 25.27
C ARG A 179 8.47 3.84 25.21
N ASP A 180 7.62 3.58 26.19
CA ASP A 180 6.83 2.35 26.28
C ASP A 180 5.85 2.25 25.10
N GLN A 181 5.23 3.37 24.68
CA GLN A 181 4.37 3.41 23.48
C GLN A 181 5.15 3.17 22.18
N LEU A 182 6.35 3.72 22.05
CA LEU A 182 7.18 3.52 20.86
C LEU A 182 7.66 2.07 20.74
N GLU A 183 8.12 1.48 21.85
CA GLU A 183 8.54 0.07 21.88
C GLU A 183 7.35 -0.86 21.67
N ARG A 184 6.18 -0.56 22.24
CA ARG A 184 4.94 -1.30 21.96
C ARG A 184 4.55 -1.23 20.49
N ARG A 185 4.62 -0.05 19.86
CA ARG A 185 4.37 0.11 18.42
C ARG A 185 5.35 -0.68 17.54
N LYS A 186 6.64 -0.69 17.88
CA LYS A 186 7.63 -1.52 17.18
C LYS A 186 7.33 -3.00 17.35
N ALA A 187 7.04 -3.44 18.58
CA ALA A 187 6.67 -4.83 18.86
C ALA A 187 5.44 -5.26 18.03
N MET A 188 4.40 -4.41 17.97
CA MET A 188 3.19 -4.68 17.18
C MET A 188 3.44 -4.67 15.67
N SER A 189 4.43 -3.92 15.17
CA SER A 189 4.76 -3.92 13.73
C SER A 189 5.34 -5.24 13.21
N HIS A 190 5.86 -6.10 14.10
CA HIS A 190 6.37 -7.43 13.76
C HIS A 190 5.29 -8.52 13.82
N LYS A 191 4.16 -8.26 14.48
CA LYS A 191 3.04 -9.20 14.60
C LYS A 191 2.30 -9.33 13.27
N VAL A 192 1.69 -10.49 13.04
CA VAL A 192 0.83 -10.73 11.87
C VAL A 192 -0.53 -11.23 12.31
N ILE A 193 -1.59 -10.54 11.88
CA ILE A 193 -2.96 -10.97 12.12
C ILE A 193 -3.28 -12.07 11.10
N ILE A 194 -3.83 -13.18 11.60
CA ILE A 194 -4.34 -14.27 10.78
C ILE A 194 -5.85 -14.35 10.99
N THR A 195 -6.59 -14.12 9.92
CA THR A 195 -8.06 -14.25 9.86
C THR A 195 -8.43 -15.59 9.26
N ALA A 196 -9.32 -16.33 9.92
CA ALA A 196 -9.88 -17.56 9.40
C ALA A 196 -11.30 -17.34 8.84
N ALA A 197 -11.47 -17.35 7.52
CA ALA A 197 -12.76 -17.23 6.86
C ALA A 197 -13.44 -18.62 6.76
N LEU A 198 -14.49 -18.83 7.56
CA LEU A 198 -14.90 -20.18 7.93
C LEU A 198 -15.72 -20.90 6.86
N SER A 199 -16.57 -20.20 6.11
CA SER A 199 -17.51 -20.86 5.19
C SER A 199 -17.83 -20.10 3.91
N GLY A 200 -17.81 -18.76 3.91
CA GLY A 200 -18.31 -17.94 2.80
C GLY A 200 -19.79 -18.09 2.55
N ALA A 201 -20.21 -17.63 1.37
CA ALA A 201 -21.53 -17.89 0.79
C ALA A 201 -21.49 -18.94 -0.34
N ALA A 202 -20.32 -19.15 -0.98
CA ALA A 202 -20.18 -19.97 -2.18
C ALA A 202 -19.75 -21.42 -1.93
N THR A 203 -18.87 -21.65 -0.94
CA THR A 203 -18.35 -22.99 -0.66
C THR A 203 -19.40 -23.86 0.04
N MET A 204 -19.57 -25.11 -0.42
CA MET A 204 -20.59 -26.03 0.06
C MET A 204 -20.00 -27.34 0.58
N LYS A 205 -20.74 -28.06 1.45
CA LYS A 205 -20.29 -29.33 2.07
C LYS A 205 -19.98 -30.44 1.07
N ASN A 206 -20.60 -30.42 -0.12
CA ASN A 206 -20.29 -31.36 -1.20
C ASN A 206 -18.90 -31.12 -1.82
N GLN A 207 -18.33 -29.92 -1.67
CA GLN A 207 -16.96 -29.60 -2.11
C GLN A 207 -15.94 -29.89 -0.99
N ASN A 208 -16.28 -29.57 0.26
CA ASN A 208 -15.51 -29.96 1.44
C ASN A 208 -16.45 -30.19 2.63
N PRO A 209 -16.54 -31.41 3.21
CA PRO A 209 -17.51 -31.73 4.26
C PRO A 209 -17.30 -30.97 5.57
N ASN A 210 -16.13 -30.35 5.75
CA ASN A 210 -15.77 -29.60 6.96
C ASN A 210 -16.27 -28.15 6.96
N VAL A 211 -16.94 -27.70 5.89
CA VAL A 211 -17.57 -26.36 5.85
C VAL A 211 -18.68 -26.30 6.93
N PRO A 212 -18.61 -25.37 7.89
CA PRO A 212 -19.60 -25.28 8.97
C PRO A 212 -20.92 -24.68 8.46
N TYR A 213 -22.05 -25.30 8.82
CA TYR A 213 -23.40 -24.79 8.55
C TYR A 213 -24.15 -24.40 9.83
N THR A 214 -23.95 -25.13 10.92
CA THR A 214 -24.67 -24.88 12.19
C THR A 214 -23.85 -24.02 13.15
N PRO A 215 -24.49 -23.28 14.09
CA PRO A 215 -23.79 -22.52 15.13
C PRO A 215 -22.76 -23.34 15.91
N LYS A 216 -23.07 -24.61 16.19
CA LYS A 216 -22.15 -25.53 16.87
C LYS A 216 -20.91 -25.84 16.02
N GLU A 217 -21.09 -26.12 14.74
CA GLU A 217 -19.98 -26.36 13.81
C GLU A 217 -19.11 -25.11 13.67
N PHE A 218 -19.71 -23.92 13.56
CA PHE A 218 -18.97 -22.66 13.54
C PHE A 218 -18.15 -22.44 14.81
N ALA A 219 -18.73 -22.66 15.98
CA ALA A 219 -18.04 -22.52 17.26
C ALA A 219 -16.89 -23.52 17.41
N GLU A 220 -17.08 -24.77 16.98
CA GLU A 220 -16.04 -25.81 16.99
C GLU A 220 -14.89 -25.47 16.06
N GLU A 221 -15.20 -25.03 14.84
CA GLU A 221 -14.17 -24.69 13.85
C GLU A 221 -13.41 -23.41 14.25
N ALA A 222 -14.12 -22.38 14.72
CA ALA A 222 -13.51 -21.16 15.23
C ALA A 222 -12.54 -21.44 16.39
N ALA A 223 -12.92 -22.32 17.32
CA ALA A 223 -12.06 -22.71 18.44
C ALA A 223 -10.79 -23.46 17.97
N LYS A 224 -10.86 -24.25 16.90
CA LYS A 224 -9.68 -24.89 16.30
C LYS A 224 -8.80 -23.86 15.60
N CYS A 225 -9.38 -22.94 14.83
CA CYS A 225 -8.65 -21.84 14.20
C CYS A 225 -7.92 -20.97 15.22
N TYR A 226 -8.58 -20.63 16.33
CA TYR A 226 -7.97 -19.89 17.43
C TYR A 226 -6.75 -20.63 18.00
N LYS A 227 -6.91 -21.92 18.32
CA LYS A 227 -5.80 -22.77 18.79
C LYS A 227 -4.67 -22.89 17.78
N ALA A 228 -4.97 -22.84 16.49
CA ALA A 228 -4.00 -22.88 15.41
C ALA A 228 -3.28 -21.53 15.20
N GLY A 229 -3.73 -20.43 15.82
CA GLY A 229 -3.08 -19.11 15.76
C GLY A 229 -3.90 -18.00 15.06
N ALA A 230 -5.18 -18.23 14.77
CA ALA A 230 -6.05 -17.17 14.23
C ALA A 230 -6.46 -16.19 15.33
N ALA A 231 -6.31 -14.90 15.06
CA ALA A 231 -6.75 -13.83 15.96
C ALA A 231 -8.22 -13.44 15.72
N MET A 232 -8.73 -13.75 14.53
CA MET A 232 -10.03 -13.35 14.03
C MET A 232 -10.65 -14.44 13.17
N VAL A 233 -11.98 -14.54 13.18
CA VAL A 233 -12.74 -15.34 12.22
C VAL A 233 -13.66 -14.44 11.40
N HIS A 234 -13.77 -14.73 10.10
CA HIS A 234 -14.76 -14.12 9.22
C HIS A 234 -15.90 -15.11 8.96
N VAL A 235 -17.14 -14.64 9.10
CA VAL A 235 -18.32 -15.51 9.20
C VAL A 235 -19.44 -15.07 8.28
N HIS A 236 -19.98 -16.05 7.56
CA HIS A 236 -21.28 -16.02 6.92
C HIS A 236 -22.14 -17.10 7.58
N ALA A 237 -23.15 -16.72 8.37
CA ALA A 237 -24.07 -17.70 8.93
C ALA A 237 -24.83 -18.42 7.79
N ARG A 238 -25.15 -19.69 8.00
CA ARG A 238 -25.81 -20.54 7.00
C ARG A 238 -27.17 -21.02 7.50
N GLU A 239 -28.01 -21.32 6.53
CA GLU A 239 -29.21 -22.15 6.67
C GLU A 239 -28.83 -23.63 6.75
N GLU A 240 -29.78 -24.49 7.15
CA GLU A 240 -29.58 -25.95 7.12
C GLU A 240 -29.28 -26.48 5.71
N SER A 241 -29.82 -25.81 4.69
CA SER A 241 -29.54 -26.09 3.28
C SER A 241 -28.09 -25.76 2.87
N GLY A 242 -27.36 -25.06 3.72
CA GLY A 242 -26.04 -24.52 3.43
C GLY A 242 -26.05 -23.17 2.76
N MET A 243 -27.19 -22.60 2.39
CA MET A 243 -27.25 -21.24 1.82
C MET A 243 -26.95 -20.19 2.89
N ALA A 244 -26.31 -19.08 2.52
CA ALA A 244 -26.08 -18.00 3.47
C ALA A 244 -27.39 -17.33 3.91
N THR A 245 -27.48 -16.97 5.18
CA THR A 245 -28.68 -16.38 5.78
C THR A 245 -28.48 -14.91 6.17
N HIS A 246 -29.58 -14.16 6.11
CA HIS A 246 -29.71 -12.78 6.58
C HIS A 246 -30.57 -12.67 7.86
N GLU A 247 -31.07 -13.81 8.35
CA GLU A 247 -31.96 -13.86 9.50
C GLU A 247 -31.20 -13.51 10.78
N HIS A 248 -31.64 -12.47 11.49
CA HIS A 248 -30.96 -11.92 12.66
C HIS A 248 -30.72 -12.98 13.74
N ASP A 249 -31.74 -13.78 14.07
CA ASP A 249 -31.66 -14.79 15.12
C ASP A 249 -30.61 -15.87 14.81
N LYS A 250 -30.47 -16.28 13.54
CA LYS A 250 -29.50 -17.32 13.13
C LYS A 250 -28.08 -16.78 13.13
N ILE A 251 -27.91 -15.55 12.68
CA ILE A 251 -26.60 -14.88 12.69
C ILE A 251 -26.17 -14.64 14.13
N LYS A 252 -27.08 -14.14 14.98
CA LYS A 252 -26.83 -13.94 16.40
C LYS A 252 -26.50 -15.24 17.11
N ALA A 253 -27.27 -16.31 16.88
CA ALA A 253 -26.97 -17.63 17.45
C ALA A 253 -25.58 -18.15 17.03
N THR A 254 -25.17 -17.92 15.77
CA THR A 254 -23.85 -18.31 15.27
C THR A 254 -22.74 -17.49 15.92
N HIS A 255 -22.90 -16.17 15.98
CA HIS A 255 -21.97 -15.26 16.64
C HIS A 255 -21.80 -15.62 18.13
N ASP A 256 -22.91 -15.73 18.85
CA ASP A 256 -22.91 -16.01 20.29
C ASP A 256 -22.30 -17.38 20.57
N ALA A 257 -22.59 -18.41 19.77
CA ALA A 257 -21.96 -19.72 19.92
C ALA A 257 -20.42 -19.67 19.78
N ILE A 258 -19.89 -18.84 18.86
CA ILE A 258 -18.44 -18.63 18.73
C ILE A 258 -17.89 -17.92 19.98
N LYS A 259 -18.54 -16.83 20.42
CA LYS A 259 -18.08 -16.05 21.57
C LYS A 259 -18.19 -16.83 22.88
N ASP A 260 -19.23 -17.64 23.08
CA ASP A 260 -19.38 -18.48 24.26
C ASP A 260 -18.26 -19.53 24.37
N LYS A 261 -17.82 -20.06 23.22
CA LYS A 261 -16.77 -21.08 23.18
C LYS A 261 -15.36 -20.52 23.17
N THR A 262 -15.17 -19.35 22.53
CA THR A 262 -13.88 -18.67 22.41
C THR A 262 -14.06 -17.16 22.59
N PRO A 263 -14.26 -16.68 23.84
CA PRO A 263 -14.59 -15.27 24.13
C PRO A 263 -13.55 -14.26 23.63
N GLU A 264 -12.29 -14.67 23.52
CA GLU A 264 -11.17 -13.84 23.12
C GLU A 264 -11.22 -13.50 21.62
N LEU A 265 -11.72 -14.42 20.79
CA LEU A 265 -11.64 -14.35 19.34
C LEU A 265 -12.45 -13.17 18.79
N ILE A 266 -11.87 -12.43 17.85
CA ILE A 266 -12.59 -11.39 17.13
C ILE A 266 -13.51 -12.06 16.10
N VAL A 267 -14.78 -11.66 16.06
CA VAL A 267 -15.73 -12.11 15.04
C VAL A 267 -15.97 -10.97 14.07
N ASN A 268 -15.62 -11.21 12.81
CA ASN A 268 -15.91 -10.36 11.67
C ASN A 268 -17.11 -10.94 10.90
N LEU A 269 -18.22 -10.22 10.83
CA LEU A 269 -19.39 -10.68 10.08
C LEU A 269 -19.41 -10.07 8.68
N SER A 270 -19.71 -10.89 7.68
CA SER A 270 -19.88 -10.36 6.33
C SER A 270 -21.14 -9.49 6.23
N SER A 271 -21.05 -8.31 5.61
CA SER A 271 -22.21 -7.57 5.13
C SER A 271 -22.67 -7.97 3.72
N ALA A 272 -21.96 -8.87 3.02
CA ALA A 272 -22.34 -9.34 1.70
C ALA A 272 -23.54 -10.31 1.79
N VAL A 273 -23.54 -11.15 2.82
CA VAL A 273 -24.49 -12.26 3.08
C VAL A 273 -24.50 -13.29 1.95
N GLY A 274 -25.10 -12.97 0.80
CA GLY A 274 -25.25 -13.84 -0.36
C GLY A 274 -26.09 -13.18 -1.46
N MET A 275 -26.31 -13.90 -2.56
CA MET A 275 -27.02 -13.38 -3.73
C MET A 275 -28.46 -12.95 -3.42
N GLY A 276 -28.88 -11.87 -4.09
CA GLY A 276 -30.28 -11.40 -4.11
C GLY A 276 -30.77 -10.75 -2.82
N LYS A 277 -29.86 -10.34 -1.92
CA LYS A 277 -30.20 -9.64 -0.68
C LYS A 277 -30.25 -8.13 -0.90
N THR A 278 -31.27 -7.48 -0.33
CA THR A 278 -31.40 -6.02 -0.40
C THR A 278 -30.34 -5.34 0.48
N PRO A 279 -30.03 -4.06 0.24
CA PRO A 279 -29.16 -3.28 1.11
C PRO A 279 -29.57 -3.35 2.60
N GLU A 280 -30.86 -3.27 2.89
CA GLU A 280 -31.41 -3.29 4.25
C GLU A 280 -31.19 -4.66 4.91
N GLN A 281 -31.43 -5.75 4.18
CA GLN A 281 -31.19 -7.11 4.66
C GLN A 281 -29.72 -7.34 5.00
N ARG A 282 -28.81 -6.74 4.21
CA ARG A 282 -27.37 -6.85 4.38
C ARG A 282 -26.85 -6.12 5.63
N ILE A 283 -27.26 -4.87 5.84
CA ILE A 283 -26.75 -4.05 6.95
C ILE A 283 -27.48 -4.28 8.27
N SER A 284 -28.78 -4.60 8.23
CA SER A 284 -29.59 -4.74 9.46
C SER A 284 -29.06 -5.80 10.42
N GLN A 285 -28.52 -6.90 9.90
CA GLN A 285 -27.92 -7.94 10.74
C GLN A 285 -26.63 -7.48 11.44
N ILE A 286 -25.83 -6.62 10.81
CA ILE A 286 -24.64 -6.04 11.44
C ILE A 286 -25.05 -5.09 12.58
N ILE A 287 -26.08 -4.28 12.37
CA ILE A 287 -26.61 -3.37 13.39
C ILE A 287 -27.29 -4.14 14.54
N HIS A 288 -27.94 -5.27 14.22
CA HIS A 288 -28.58 -6.13 15.21
C HIS A 288 -27.55 -6.83 16.11
N VAL A 289 -26.54 -7.48 15.50
CA VAL A 289 -25.56 -8.29 16.25
C VAL A 289 -24.44 -7.43 16.85
N LYS A 290 -24.06 -6.34 16.18
CA LYS A 290 -22.95 -5.44 16.54
C LYS A 290 -21.64 -6.20 16.79
N PRO A 291 -21.15 -6.97 15.80
CA PRO A 291 -19.86 -7.64 15.92
C PRO A 291 -18.73 -6.62 16.08
N GLU A 292 -17.57 -7.08 16.52
CA GLU A 292 -16.40 -6.22 16.68
C GLU A 292 -15.91 -5.64 15.34
N MET A 293 -16.09 -6.41 14.26
CA MET A 293 -15.74 -6.02 12.89
C MET A 293 -16.80 -6.53 11.90
N ALA A 294 -16.93 -5.86 10.75
CA ALA A 294 -17.77 -6.32 9.65
C ALA A 294 -17.17 -5.97 8.30
N SER A 295 -17.33 -6.84 7.30
CA SER A 295 -16.81 -6.58 5.96
C SER A 295 -17.62 -5.53 5.21
N LEU A 296 -16.95 -4.66 4.45
CA LEU A 296 -17.52 -3.55 3.70
C LEU A 296 -16.98 -3.57 2.26
N ASN A 297 -17.84 -3.97 1.33
CA ASN A 297 -17.48 -4.20 -0.07
C ASN A 297 -17.50 -2.90 -0.89
N THR A 298 -16.43 -2.65 -1.64
CA THR A 298 -16.17 -1.31 -2.19
C THR A 298 -16.75 -1.04 -3.59
N ASN A 299 -17.12 -2.10 -4.33
CA ASN A 299 -17.42 -2.00 -5.77
C ASN A 299 -18.71 -2.69 -6.16
N THR A 300 -19.44 -2.07 -7.09
CA THR A 300 -20.33 -2.80 -8.00
C THR A 300 -19.50 -3.50 -9.07
N MET A 301 -19.60 -4.81 -9.16
CA MET A 301 -18.77 -5.62 -10.07
C MET A 301 -19.47 -6.91 -10.49
N ASN A 302 -18.99 -7.53 -11.56
CA ASN A 302 -19.33 -8.93 -11.84
C ASN A 302 -18.80 -9.81 -10.70
N PHE A 303 -19.58 -10.81 -10.32
CA PHE A 303 -19.23 -11.75 -9.26
C PHE A 303 -19.77 -13.14 -9.64
N SER A 304 -19.00 -13.85 -10.46
CA SER A 304 -19.47 -15.06 -11.13
C SER A 304 -18.84 -16.34 -10.58
N ILE A 305 -19.55 -17.46 -10.71
CA ILE A 305 -18.96 -18.79 -10.56
C ILE A 305 -18.54 -19.27 -11.95
N VAL A 306 -17.26 -19.60 -12.12
CA VAL A 306 -16.67 -19.94 -13.41
C VAL A 306 -15.84 -21.23 -13.36
N GLU A 307 -15.77 -21.93 -14.47
CA GLU A 307 -14.75 -22.96 -14.71
C GLU A 307 -13.48 -22.31 -15.26
N ARG A 308 -12.45 -22.14 -14.43
CA ARG A 308 -11.24 -21.41 -14.83
C ARG A 308 -10.50 -22.02 -16.04
N LYS A 309 -10.60 -23.33 -16.26
CA LYS A 309 -9.90 -24.00 -17.38
C LYS A 309 -10.50 -23.68 -18.74
N THR A 310 -11.82 -23.54 -18.82
CA THR A 310 -12.55 -23.33 -20.08
C THR A 310 -13.07 -21.91 -20.23
N GLY A 311 -13.10 -21.14 -19.14
CA GLY A 311 -13.73 -19.82 -19.08
C GLY A 311 -15.25 -19.88 -19.00
N LYS A 312 -15.86 -21.06 -18.87
CA LYS A 312 -17.32 -21.21 -18.80
C LYS A 312 -17.89 -20.53 -17.56
N ILE A 313 -18.88 -19.68 -17.75
CA ILE A 313 -19.63 -19.02 -16.66
C ILE A 313 -20.80 -19.94 -16.27
N PHE A 314 -20.85 -20.36 -15.02
CA PHE A 314 -21.96 -21.17 -14.47
C PHE A 314 -23.02 -20.31 -13.79
N LEU A 315 -22.60 -19.19 -13.20
CA LEU A 315 -23.46 -18.24 -12.54
C LEU A 315 -23.01 -16.84 -12.93
N ASP A 316 -23.93 -16.09 -13.55
CA ASP A 316 -23.73 -14.69 -13.88
C ASP A 316 -24.48 -13.81 -12.87
N TYR A 317 -23.75 -12.92 -12.20
CA TYR A 317 -24.30 -12.11 -11.11
C TYR A 317 -23.51 -10.80 -10.99
N VAL A 318 -24.25 -9.71 -10.78
CA VAL A 318 -23.68 -8.40 -10.44
C VAL A 318 -23.76 -8.24 -8.93
N PHE A 319 -22.61 -8.14 -8.29
CA PHE A 319 -22.54 -7.80 -6.87
C PHE A 319 -22.59 -6.29 -6.72
N GLU A 320 -23.75 -5.77 -6.35
CA GLU A 320 -24.02 -4.34 -6.24
C GLU A 320 -23.51 -3.75 -4.92
N ASN A 321 -22.60 -2.77 -5.01
CA ASN A 321 -22.15 -1.94 -3.90
C ASN A 321 -21.91 -0.51 -4.42
N THR A 322 -23.00 0.24 -4.58
CA THR A 322 -22.93 1.63 -5.04
C THR A 322 -22.23 2.52 -4.03
N PHE A 323 -21.81 3.73 -4.42
CA PHE A 323 -21.28 4.72 -3.47
C PHE A 323 -22.25 5.02 -2.33
N THR A 324 -23.56 5.04 -2.59
CA THR A 324 -24.58 5.22 -1.54
C THR A 324 -24.50 4.10 -0.52
N MET A 325 -24.50 2.84 -0.97
CA MET A 325 -24.39 1.68 -0.06
C MET A 325 -23.07 1.70 0.73
N LEU A 326 -21.95 2.01 0.06
CA LEU A 326 -20.65 2.05 0.71
C LEU A 326 -20.60 3.09 1.84
N GLN A 327 -21.17 4.29 1.60
CA GLN A 327 -21.26 5.34 2.60
C GLN A 327 -22.23 5.00 3.73
N ASP A 328 -23.42 4.50 3.40
CA ASP A 328 -24.46 4.23 4.40
C ASP A 328 -24.09 3.04 5.28
N PHE A 329 -23.49 1.99 4.71
CA PHE A 329 -23.00 0.86 5.49
C PHE A 329 -21.81 1.26 6.35
N GLY A 330 -20.85 2.01 5.78
CA GLY A 330 -19.70 2.51 6.53
C GLY A 330 -20.10 3.38 7.72
N ARG A 331 -21.03 4.34 7.53
CA ARG A 331 -21.59 5.14 8.62
C ARG A 331 -22.32 4.28 9.65
N ALA A 332 -23.21 3.39 9.22
CA ALA A 332 -23.97 2.54 10.12
C ALA A 332 -23.06 1.64 10.98
N MET A 333 -21.97 1.12 10.41
CA MET A 333 -20.96 0.35 11.14
C MET A 333 -20.27 1.22 12.20
N GLU A 334 -19.71 2.37 11.81
CA GLU A 334 -18.98 3.28 12.71
C GLU A 334 -19.89 3.84 13.84
N GLU A 335 -21.12 4.24 13.51
CA GLU A 335 -22.12 4.72 14.50
C GLU A 335 -22.50 3.64 15.51
N ASN A 336 -22.45 2.37 15.12
CA ASN A 336 -22.66 1.24 16.02
C ASN A 336 -21.35 0.71 16.63
N GLY A 337 -20.22 1.37 16.35
CA GLY A 337 -18.87 0.99 16.74
C GLY A 337 -18.48 -0.43 16.33
N VAL A 338 -18.92 -0.83 15.14
CA VAL A 338 -18.46 -2.00 14.40
C VAL A 338 -17.34 -1.53 13.47
N LYS A 339 -16.14 -2.12 13.58
CA LYS A 339 -15.03 -1.70 12.72
C LYS A 339 -15.24 -2.18 11.28
N PRO A 340 -15.15 -1.34 10.24
CA PRO A 340 -15.22 -1.82 8.86
C PRO A 340 -13.92 -2.52 8.43
N GLU A 341 -14.04 -3.69 7.81
CA GLU A 341 -13.00 -4.30 6.96
C GLU A 341 -13.29 -3.93 5.51
N ILE A 342 -12.48 -3.05 4.90
CA ILE A 342 -12.70 -2.55 3.55
C ILE A 342 -12.25 -3.59 2.52
N GLU A 343 -13.19 -4.30 1.91
CA GLU A 343 -12.96 -5.37 0.94
C GLU A 343 -12.71 -4.78 -0.46
N CYS A 344 -11.44 -4.68 -0.86
CA CYS A 344 -11.01 -4.18 -2.16
C CYS A 344 -10.70 -5.31 -3.14
N TYR A 345 -11.53 -5.41 -4.18
CA TYR A 345 -11.39 -6.42 -5.24
C TYR A 345 -10.49 -5.99 -6.41
N ASP A 346 -10.20 -4.69 -6.50
CA ASP A 346 -9.35 -4.06 -7.50
C ASP A 346 -8.91 -2.65 -7.03
N MET A 347 -8.13 -1.95 -7.87
CA MET A 347 -7.70 -0.57 -7.59
C MET A 347 -8.88 0.41 -7.53
N GLY A 348 -9.91 0.23 -8.36
CA GLY A 348 -11.08 1.10 -8.37
C GLY A 348 -11.80 1.09 -7.03
N GLY A 349 -11.80 -0.03 -6.32
CA GLY A 349 -12.40 -0.12 -4.98
C GLY A 349 -11.62 0.50 -3.85
N LEU A 350 -10.31 0.41 -3.96
CA LEU A 350 -9.43 1.19 -3.11
C LEU A 350 -9.69 2.69 -3.34
N ASP A 351 -9.70 3.14 -4.59
CA ASP A 351 -9.95 4.55 -4.96
C ASP A 351 -11.34 5.04 -4.54
N ASN A 352 -12.38 4.22 -4.71
CA ASN A 352 -13.74 4.51 -4.23
C ASN A 352 -13.73 4.80 -2.72
N THR A 353 -13.01 3.97 -1.95
CA THR A 353 -12.86 4.15 -0.50
C THR A 353 -12.11 5.43 -0.17
N LEU A 354 -10.98 5.69 -0.84
CA LEU A 354 -10.19 6.91 -0.62
C LEU A 354 -11.00 8.19 -0.89
N ILE A 355 -11.94 8.16 -1.85
CA ILE A 355 -12.84 9.28 -2.12
C ILE A 355 -13.80 9.49 -0.96
N ILE A 356 -14.51 8.45 -0.50
CA ILE A 356 -15.52 8.58 0.56
C ILE A 356 -14.89 8.84 1.94
N MET A 357 -13.65 8.40 2.17
CA MET A 357 -12.90 8.65 3.40
C MET A 357 -12.75 10.14 3.70
N LYS A 358 -12.76 11.00 2.67
CA LYS A 358 -12.70 12.47 2.83
C LYS A 358 -13.89 13.04 3.61
N GLN A 359 -14.98 12.29 3.75
CA GLN A 359 -16.14 12.68 4.57
C GLN A 359 -15.89 12.53 6.08
N GLY A 360 -14.81 11.86 6.49
CA GLY A 360 -14.35 11.85 7.88
C GLY A 360 -15.13 10.96 8.85
N PHE A 361 -15.96 10.04 8.36
CA PHE A 361 -16.74 9.14 9.23
C PHE A 361 -16.01 7.84 9.60
N PHE A 362 -14.94 7.46 8.90
CA PHE A 362 -14.15 6.28 9.28
C PHE A 362 -13.17 6.58 10.41
N THR A 363 -13.10 5.69 11.39
CA THR A 363 -12.16 5.77 12.51
C THR A 363 -10.81 5.17 12.12
N PHE A 364 -9.71 5.85 12.47
CA PHE A 364 -8.37 5.33 12.24
C PHE A 364 -7.94 4.34 13.34
N PRO A 365 -7.06 3.37 13.04
CA PRO A 365 -6.56 3.00 11.70
C PRO A 365 -7.65 2.39 10.82
N ILE A 366 -7.50 2.54 9.51
CA ILE A 366 -8.38 1.94 8.50
C ILE A 366 -7.86 0.55 8.17
N ASN A 367 -8.74 -0.43 8.04
CA ASN A 367 -8.39 -1.82 7.78
C ASN A 367 -8.87 -2.22 6.39
N PHE A 368 -7.94 -2.35 5.44
CA PHE A 368 -8.22 -2.85 4.09
C PHE A 368 -8.05 -4.36 4.02
N ASN A 369 -8.79 -5.02 3.15
CA ASN A 369 -8.54 -6.40 2.73
C ASN A 369 -8.45 -6.46 1.20
N PHE A 370 -7.33 -6.96 0.68
CA PHE A 370 -7.15 -7.17 -0.76
C PHE A 370 -7.65 -8.56 -1.15
N VAL A 371 -8.72 -8.59 -1.95
CA VAL A 371 -9.43 -9.82 -2.33
C VAL A 371 -9.06 -10.23 -3.75
N TRP A 372 -8.30 -11.31 -3.88
CA TRP A 372 -7.78 -11.73 -5.18
C TRP A 372 -8.54 -12.92 -5.79
N GLY A 373 -8.66 -12.91 -7.11
CA GLY A 373 -9.05 -14.08 -7.89
C GLY A 373 -10.56 -14.24 -8.08
N VAL A 374 -11.42 -13.46 -7.42
CA VAL A 374 -12.87 -13.48 -7.71
C VAL A 374 -13.13 -13.17 -9.19
N ALA A 375 -14.00 -13.94 -9.85
CA ALA A 375 -14.30 -13.72 -11.26
C ALA A 375 -15.12 -12.43 -11.45
N GLY A 376 -14.51 -11.44 -12.10
CA GLY A 376 -15.01 -10.06 -12.21
C GLY A 376 -14.16 -9.05 -11.43
N GLY A 377 -13.31 -9.53 -10.51
CA GLY A 377 -12.29 -8.73 -9.82
C GLY A 377 -10.88 -9.00 -10.35
N GLN A 378 -9.90 -8.46 -9.62
CA GLN A 378 -8.49 -8.57 -9.98
C GLN A 378 -7.96 -9.99 -9.67
N SER A 379 -7.33 -10.63 -10.66
CA SER A 379 -6.55 -11.86 -10.42
C SER A 379 -5.29 -11.54 -9.62
N PHE A 380 -4.81 -12.48 -8.80
CA PHE A 380 -3.56 -12.24 -8.08
C PHE A 380 -2.38 -12.05 -9.05
N ARG A 381 -1.73 -10.88 -8.97
CA ARG A 381 -0.46 -10.60 -9.65
C ARG A 381 0.40 -9.72 -8.72
N PRO A 382 1.68 -10.03 -8.51
CA PRO A 382 2.52 -9.27 -7.57
C PRO A 382 2.60 -7.77 -7.88
N ASP A 383 2.62 -7.38 -9.16
CA ASP A 383 2.62 -5.97 -9.59
C ASP A 383 1.33 -5.24 -9.19
N ALA A 384 0.17 -5.86 -9.38
CA ALA A 384 -1.11 -5.31 -8.94
C ALA A 384 -1.19 -5.20 -7.41
N PHE A 385 -0.67 -6.19 -6.69
CA PHE A 385 -0.56 -6.15 -5.23
C PHE A 385 0.27 -4.95 -4.76
N ILE A 386 1.46 -4.75 -5.34
CA ILE A 386 2.35 -3.64 -5.00
C ILE A 386 1.69 -2.30 -5.31
N ALA A 387 0.97 -2.19 -6.43
CA ALA A 387 0.24 -0.99 -6.78
C ALA A 387 -0.81 -0.65 -5.71
N MET A 388 -1.67 -1.60 -5.32
CA MET A 388 -2.69 -1.39 -4.29
C MET A 388 -2.07 -1.05 -2.93
N LYS A 389 -1.02 -1.78 -2.51
CA LYS A 389 -0.29 -1.48 -1.27
C LYS A 389 0.27 -0.06 -1.25
N ASN A 390 0.82 0.42 -2.37
CA ASN A 390 1.40 1.76 -2.47
C ASN A 390 0.35 2.87 -2.49
N ALA A 391 -0.91 2.55 -2.83
CA ALA A 391 -2.03 3.49 -2.82
C ALA A 391 -2.69 3.65 -1.44
N LEU A 392 -2.37 2.78 -0.46
CA LEU A 392 -2.94 2.85 0.88
C LEU A 392 -2.61 4.19 1.58
N PRO A 393 -3.56 4.73 2.37
CA PRO A 393 -3.30 5.92 3.16
C PRO A 393 -2.32 5.61 4.31
N PRO A 394 -1.61 6.63 4.84
CA PRO A 394 -0.70 6.44 5.96
C PRO A 394 -1.39 5.80 7.16
N ASN A 395 -0.70 4.89 7.85
CA ASN A 395 -1.18 4.16 9.03
C ASN A 395 -2.42 3.27 8.78
N ALA A 396 -2.76 2.98 7.52
CA ALA A 396 -3.72 1.93 7.22
C ALA A 396 -3.10 0.54 7.41
N ASN A 397 -3.91 -0.39 7.91
CA ASN A 397 -3.60 -1.80 7.88
C ASN A 397 -4.10 -2.42 6.59
N TYR A 398 -3.47 -3.49 6.15
CA TYR A 398 -3.97 -4.30 5.05
C TYR A 398 -3.85 -5.79 5.35
N THR A 399 -4.93 -6.51 5.12
CA THR A 399 -5.03 -7.96 5.05
C THR A 399 -5.11 -8.36 3.58
N THR A 400 -4.86 -9.63 3.28
CA THR A 400 -5.15 -10.16 1.95
C THR A 400 -5.75 -11.56 2.03
N CYS A 401 -6.63 -11.89 1.10
CA CYS A 401 -7.10 -13.24 0.81
C CYS A 401 -7.09 -13.52 -0.70
N GLY A 402 -7.11 -14.78 -1.08
CA GLY A 402 -7.13 -15.20 -2.47
C GLY A 402 -8.01 -16.41 -2.68
N VAL A 403 -8.74 -16.45 -3.80
CA VAL A 403 -9.65 -17.57 -4.10
C VAL A 403 -8.86 -18.77 -4.64
N GLY A 404 -8.97 -19.90 -3.93
CA GLY A 404 -8.38 -21.18 -4.33
C GLY A 404 -6.86 -21.12 -4.43
N THR A 405 -6.32 -21.31 -5.63
CA THR A 405 -4.86 -21.36 -5.84
C THR A 405 -4.16 -20.02 -5.58
N ASP A 406 -4.91 -18.93 -5.51
CA ASP A 406 -4.36 -17.60 -5.24
C ASP A 406 -4.15 -17.34 -3.73
N GLU A 407 -4.75 -18.12 -2.83
CA GLU A 407 -4.70 -17.92 -1.37
C GLU A 407 -3.26 -17.87 -0.84
N PHE A 408 -2.51 -18.96 -1.00
CA PHE A 408 -1.15 -19.06 -0.44
C PHE A 408 -0.15 -18.09 -1.09
N PRO A 409 -0.12 -17.92 -2.43
CA PRO A 409 0.73 -16.92 -3.07
C PRO A 409 0.48 -15.50 -2.55
N CYS A 410 -0.78 -15.07 -2.41
CA CYS A 410 -1.09 -13.70 -2.02
C CYS A 410 -0.78 -13.43 -0.54
N ILE A 411 -1.16 -14.34 0.37
CA ILE A 411 -0.89 -14.17 1.81
C ILE A 411 0.61 -14.22 2.10
N THR A 412 1.38 -15.00 1.34
CA THR A 412 2.84 -15.06 1.47
C THR A 412 3.45 -13.70 1.12
N LEU A 413 3.03 -13.10 0.00
CA LEU A 413 3.48 -11.77 -0.40
C LEU A 413 3.06 -10.70 0.62
N SER A 414 1.83 -10.76 1.13
CA SER A 414 1.37 -9.85 2.19
C SER A 414 2.20 -9.98 3.45
N CYS A 415 2.45 -11.19 3.93
CA CYS A 415 3.27 -11.44 5.11
C CYS A 415 4.69 -10.85 4.94
N MET A 416 5.31 -11.11 3.79
CA MET A 416 6.64 -10.60 3.44
C MET A 416 6.70 -9.06 3.43
N LEU A 417 5.63 -8.39 3.02
CA LEU A 417 5.56 -6.93 2.89
C LEU A 417 5.00 -6.21 4.12
N GLY A 418 4.82 -6.93 5.23
CA GLY A 418 4.34 -6.38 6.51
C GLY A 418 2.83 -6.36 6.70
N GLY A 419 2.05 -6.93 5.77
CA GLY A 419 0.59 -7.03 5.85
C GLY A 419 0.10 -8.20 6.72
N HIS A 420 -1.21 -8.41 6.70
CA HIS A 420 -1.90 -9.49 7.41
C HIS A 420 -2.43 -10.54 6.43
N MET A 421 -2.84 -11.70 6.96
CA MET A 421 -3.22 -12.86 6.16
C MET A 421 -4.63 -13.31 6.48
N ARG A 422 -5.39 -13.67 5.45
CA ARG A 422 -6.69 -14.33 5.59
C ARG A 422 -6.67 -15.63 4.79
N VAL A 423 -7.10 -16.70 5.46
CA VAL A 423 -7.21 -18.06 4.92
C VAL A 423 -8.51 -18.70 5.35
N GLY A 424 -8.93 -19.79 4.72
CA GLY A 424 -10.01 -20.63 5.24
C GLY A 424 -10.90 -21.22 4.16
N LEU A 425 -11.81 -22.12 4.56
CA LEU A 425 -12.69 -22.85 3.63
C LEU A 425 -13.62 -21.94 2.82
N GLU A 426 -13.84 -20.70 3.24
CA GLU A 426 -14.48 -19.67 2.43
C GLU A 426 -13.71 -19.39 1.14
N ASP A 427 -12.39 -19.22 1.26
CA ASP A 427 -11.53 -18.73 0.19
C ASP A 427 -10.89 -19.91 -0.58
N ASN A 428 -10.54 -20.98 0.13
CA ASN A 428 -9.87 -22.16 -0.43
C ASN A 428 -10.19 -23.44 0.36
N ILE A 429 -10.47 -24.54 -0.37
CA ILE A 429 -10.80 -25.84 0.24
C ILE A 429 -9.62 -26.82 0.31
N ARG A 430 -8.42 -26.43 -0.13
CA ARG A 430 -7.25 -27.31 -0.26
C ARG A 430 -6.02 -26.75 0.41
N THR A 431 -5.19 -27.63 0.94
CA THR A 431 -3.84 -27.27 1.44
C THR A 431 -2.90 -26.95 0.26
N PRO A 432 -1.72 -26.34 0.50
CA PRO A 432 -0.71 -26.13 -0.55
C PRO A 432 -0.23 -27.41 -1.24
N LYS A 433 -0.43 -28.58 -0.61
CA LYS A 433 -0.11 -29.89 -1.19
C LYS A 433 -1.19 -30.39 -2.15
N GLY A 434 -2.33 -29.72 -2.23
CA GLY A 434 -3.47 -30.07 -3.08
C GLY A 434 -4.52 -30.95 -2.41
N ASP A 435 -4.25 -31.52 -1.23
CA ASP A 435 -5.23 -32.29 -0.46
C ASP A 435 -6.38 -31.40 0.04
N LEU A 436 -7.59 -31.96 0.15
CA LEU A 436 -8.69 -31.24 0.81
C LEU A 436 -8.31 -30.91 2.25
N ALA A 437 -8.52 -29.66 2.63
CA ALA A 437 -8.28 -29.20 4.00
C ALA A 437 -9.27 -29.86 4.96
N LYS A 438 -8.79 -30.28 6.14
CA LYS A 438 -9.59 -30.89 7.20
C LYS A 438 -10.47 -29.88 7.97
N GLY A 439 -10.32 -28.61 7.64
CA GLY A 439 -10.95 -27.47 8.28
C GLY A 439 -10.21 -26.20 7.88
N SER A 440 -10.80 -25.04 8.19
CA SER A 440 -10.11 -23.77 8.12
C SER A 440 -8.89 -23.75 9.05
N PHE A 441 -8.92 -24.47 10.18
CA PHE A 441 -7.79 -24.54 11.11
C PHE A 441 -6.50 -25.08 10.46
N GLU A 442 -6.59 -26.05 9.54
CA GLU A 442 -5.41 -26.61 8.87
C GLU A 442 -4.78 -25.57 7.91
N LEU A 443 -5.60 -24.69 7.33
CA LEU A 443 -5.10 -23.57 6.52
C LEU A 443 -4.46 -22.47 7.38
N VAL A 444 -4.99 -22.24 8.59
CA VAL A 444 -4.36 -21.38 9.60
C VAL A 444 -2.98 -21.91 9.99
N GLU A 445 -2.82 -23.22 10.21
CA GLU A 445 -1.51 -23.82 10.51
C GLU A 445 -0.50 -23.57 9.38
N TRP A 446 -0.93 -23.59 8.11
CA TRP A 446 -0.07 -23.21 6.99
C TRP A 446 0.28 -21.73 6.99
N ALA A 447 -0.66 -20.84 7.30
CA ALA A 447 -0.41 -19.41 7.43
C ALA A 447 0.57 -19.11 8.57
N VAL A 448 0.47 -19.80 9.72
CA VAL A 448 1.44 -19.68 10.82
C VAL A 448 2.84 -20.09 10.39
N ARG A 449 3.00 -21.20 9.65
CA ARG A 449 4.32 -21.58 9.11
C ARG A 449 4.91 -20.52 8.18
N ILE A 450 4.09 -19.86 7.37
CA ILE A 450 4.53 -18.74 6.52
C ILE A 450 5.02 -17.58 7.39
N ALA A 451 4.27 -17.23 8.44
CA ALA A 451 4.66 -16.19 9.39
C ALA A 451 6.01 -16.50 10.06
N GLU A 452 6.18 -17.73 10.53
CA GLU A 452 7.41 -18.22 11.16
C GLU A 452 8.63 -18.11 10.22
N ILE A 453 8.47 -18.47 8.94
CA ILE A 453 9.54 -18.35 7.93
C ILE A 453 10.03 -16.90 7.79
N PHE A 454 9.13 -15.93 7.87
CA PHE A 454 9.48 -14.50 7.81
C PHE A 454 9.85 -13.90 9.18
N GLY A 455 9.92 -14.70 10.25
CA GLY A 455 10.22 -14.23 11.59
C GLY A 455 9.13 -13.31 12.17
N ARG A 456 7.87 -13.46 11.72
CA ARG A 456 6.73 -12.70 12.21
C ARG A 456 5.88 -13.60 13.11
N GLU A 457 5.58 -13.12 14.30
CA GLU A 457 4.79 -13.88 15.26
C GLU A 457 3.28 -13.62 15.01
N PRO A 458 2.42 -14.67 14.99
CA PRO A 458 0.98 -14.47 14.94
C PRO A 458 0.47 -13.60 16.10
N ALA A 459 -0.40 -12.64 15.79
CA ALA A 459 -1.02 -11.78 16.78
C ALA A 459 -2.06 -12.57 17.60
N THR A 460 -2.11 -12.31 18.90
CA THR A 460 -3.27 -12.68 19.72
C THR A 460 -4.49 -11.81 19.34
N PRO A 461 -5.72 -12.21 19.70
CA PRO A 461 -6.89 -11.37 19.47
C PRO A 461 -6.80 -9.97 20.10
N ASP A 462 -6.22 -9.84 21.29
CA ASP A 462 -6.08 -8.53 21.94
C ASP A 462 -5.01 -7.65 21.25
N GLU A 463 -3.92 -8.23 20.76
CA GLU A 463 -2.94 -7.50 19.92
C GLU A 463 -3.57 -7.11 18.58
N ALA A 464 -4.38 -7.98 17.97
CA ALA A 464 -5.10 -7.68 16.73
C ALA A 464 -6.09 -6.52 16.92
N ARG A 465 -6.80 -6.46 18.06
CA ARG A 465 -7.67 -5.32 18.41
C ARG A 465 -6.89 -4.02 18.48
N GLU A 466 -5.71 -4.03 19.10
CA GLU A 466 -4.85 -2.85 19.18
C GLU A 466 -4.37 -2.40 17.80
N ILE A 467 -3.86 -3.33 16.98
CA ILE A 467 -3.38 -3.05 15.63
C ILE A 467 -4.50 -2.49 14.75
N MET A 468 -5.68 -3.11 14.79
CA MET A 468 -6.83 -2.74 13.94
C MET A 468 -7.68 -1.59 14.50
N GLY A 469 -7.41 -1.13 15.72
CA GLY A 469 -8.22 -0.10 16.40
C GLY A 469 -9.65 -0.56 16.68
N ILE A 470 -9.81 -1.80 17.12
CA ILE A 470 -11.09 -2.40 17.50
C ILE A 470 -11.27 -2.23 19.01
N VAL A 471 -12.43 -1.73 19.42
CA VAL A 471 -12.79 -1.61 20.84
C VAL A 471 -13.42 -2.92 21.29
N LYS A 472 -12.80 -3.59 22.27
CA LYS A 472 -13.37 -4.79 22.91
C LYS A 472 -14.67 -4.41 23.62
N ARG A 473 -15.72 -5.20 23.42
CA ARG A 473 -17.04 -5.00 24.03
C ARG A 473 -17.44 -6.14 24.93
#